data_AF-A0A2J8X8R8-F1
#
_entry.id   AF-A0A2J8X8R8-F1
#
_cell.length_a   1.000
_cell.length_b   1.000
_cell.length_c   1.000
_cell.angle_alpha   90.00
_cell.angle_beta   90.00
_cell.angle_gamma   90.00
#
_symmetry.space_group_name_H-M   'P 1'
#
loop_
_entity.id
_entity.type
_entity.pdbx_description
1 polymer ?
#
loop_
_entity_poly.entity_id
_entity_poly.type
_entity_poly.pdbx_seq_one_letter_code
_entity_poly.pdbx_strand_id
1 'polypeptide(L)'
;MSRAQIWALVSGVGGFGALVAATTSNEWKVTTRASSVITATWVYQGLWMNCAGNALGSFHCRPHFTIFKVAGYIQACRGLMIAAVSLGFFGSIFALFGMKCTKVGGSDKAKAKIACLAGIVFILSGLCSMTGCSLYANKITTEFFDPLFVEQKYELGAALFIGWAGASLCIIGGVIFCFSISDNNKTPRYAYNGATSVMSSRTKYHGGEDFKTTNPSKQFDKNAYV
;
A
#
# COMPACT_ATOMS: atom_id res chain seq x y z
N MET A 1 -1.83 -0.82 -19.63
CA MET A 1 -1.83 -0.81 -18.15
C MET A 1 -1.68 -2.25 -17.67
N SER A 2 -0.79 -2.56 -16.73
CA SER A 2 -0.74 -3.94 -16.18
C SER A 2 -1.94 -4.16 -15.26
N ARG A 3 -2.54 -5.36 -15.28
CA ARG A 3 -3.68 -5.72 -14.41
C ARG A 3 -3.36 -5.45 -12.94
N ALA A 4 -2.12 -5.72 -12.51
CA ALA A 4 -1.67 -5.48 -11.13
C ALA A 4 -1.66 -3.99 -10.74
N GLN A 5 -1.33 -3.08 -11.66
CA GLN A 5 -1.36 -1.63 -11.40
C GLN A 5 -2.79 -1.11 -11.21
N ILE A 6 -3.77 -1.69 -11.92
CA ILE A 6 -5.20 -1.34 -11.76
C ILE A 6 -5.66 -1.75 -10.36
N TRP A 7 -5.41 -3.01 -9.98
CA TRP A 7 -5.75 -3.50 -8.64
C TRP A 7 -5.10 -2.68 -7.53
N ALA A 8 -3.81 -2.34 -7.70
CA ALA A 8 -3.09 -1.49 -6.74
C ALA A 8 -3.66 -0.08 -6.63
N LEU A 9 -4.06 0.53 -7.75
CA LEU A 9 -4.70 1.85 -7.76
C LEU A 9 -6.06 1.79 -7.05
N VAL A 10 -6.89 0.80 -7.39
CA VAL A 10 -8.23 0.64 -6.79
C VAL A 10 -8.11 0.38 -5.29
N SER A 11 -7.20 -0.49 -4.85
CA SER A 11 -7.01 -0.75 -3.42
C SER A 11 -6.40 0.46 -2.69
N GLY A 12 -5.43 1.16 -3.30
CA GLY A 12 -4.82 2.36 -2.70
C GLY A 12 -5.80 3.53 -2.58
N VAL A 13 -6.55 3.84 -3.63
CA VAL A 13 -7.56 4.93 -3.64
C VAL A 13 -8.76 4.55 -2.78
N GLY A 14 -9.20 3.30 -2.82
CA GLY A 14 -10.26 2.79 -1.95
C GLY A 14 -9.86 2.84 -0.47
N GLY A 15 -8.62 2.43 -0.16
CA GLY A 15 -8.04 2.56 1.17
C GLY A 15 -7.97 4.00 1.64
N PHE A 16 -7.51 4.92 0.78
CA PHE A 16 -7.49 6.36 1.08
C PHE A 16 -8.90 6.91 1.37
N GLY A 17 -9.89 6.53 0.56
CA GLY A 17 -11.29 6.91 0.80
C GLY A 17 -11.81 6.40 2.15
N ALA A 18 -11.52 5.15 2.50
CA ALA A 18 -11.87 4.58 3.80
C ALA A 18 -11.17 5.30 4.97
N LEU A 19 -9.91 5.71 4.81
CA LEU A 19 -9.17 6.50 5.80
C LEU A 19 -9.81 7.89 6.02
N VAL A 20 -10.22 8.54 4.94
CA VAL A 20 -10.94 9.82 5.02
C VAL A 20 -12.28 9.64 5.73
N ALA A 21 -13.05 8.62 5.35
CA ALA A 21 -14.34 8.30 5.98
C ALA A 21 -14.19 7.98 7.48
N ALA A 22 -13.19 7.18 7.87
CA ALA A 22 -12.88 6.92 9.26
C ALA A 22 -12.53 8.22 10.00
N THR A 23 -11.71 9.09 9.41
CA THR A 23 -11.30 10.36 10.02
C THR A 23 -12.47 11.31 10.26
N THR A 24 -13.44 11.39 9.34
CA THR A 24 -14.61 12.29 9.46
C THR A 24 -15.75 11.68 10.27
N SER A 25 -15.78 10.36 10.41
CA SER A 25 -16.82 9.68 11.16
C SER A 25 -16.79 10.00 12.66
N ASN A 26 -17.97 9.97 13.27
CA ASN A 26 -18.16 10.27 14.68
C ASN A 26 -18.29 9.03 15.56
N GLU A 27 -18.10 7.85 14.97
CA GLU A 27 -18.31 6.55 15.60
C GLU A 27 -16.96 5.90 15.94
N TRP A 28 -16.06 6.64 16.58
CA TRP A 28 -14.77 6.11 17.04
C TRP A 28 -14.93 5.32 18.34
N LYS A 29 -15.79 5.81 19.24
CA LYS A 29 -16.24 5.07 20.41
C LYS A 29 -17.73 5.26 20.64
N VAL A 30 -18.38 4.21 21.15
CA VAL A 30 -19.83 4.17 21.39
C VAL A 30 -20.04 3.80 22.85
N THR A 31 -20.98 4.44 23.54
CA THR A 31 -21.32 4.04 24.91
C THR A 31 -22.00 2.67 24.94
N THR A 32 -21.53 1.74 25.79
CA THR A 32 -22.31 0.55 26.17
C THR A 32 -23.60 1.04 26.81
N ARG A 33 -24.74 0.58 26.30
CA ARG A 33 -26.07 1.04 26.74
C ARG A 33 -26.27 0.77 28.25
N ALA A 34 -26.84 1.77 28.92
CA ALA A 34 -27.37 1.83 30.30
C ALA A 34 -26.38 2.07 31.47
N SER A 35 -26.24 3.36 31.88
CA SER A 35 -25.89 3.72 33.27
C SER A 35 -27.09 4.25 34.07
N SER A 36 -28.16 4.68 33.40
CA SER A 36 -29.43 5.01 34.06
C SER A 36 -30.62 4.45 33.29
N VAL A 37 -31.43 3.63 33.98
CA VAL A 37 -32.73 3.10 33.50
C VAL A 37 -33.70 4.24 33.14
N ILE A 38 -33.43 5.45 33.64
CA ILE A 38 -34.34 6.61 33.58
C ILE A 38 -34.18 7.42 32.28
N THR A 39 -33.03 7.36 31.60
CA THR A 39 -32.81 8.04 30.32
C THR A 39 -31.91 7.19 29.42
N ALA A 40 -32.49 6.39 28.53
CA ALA A 40 -31.73 5.67 27.52
C ALA A 40 -31.08 6.67 26.53
N THR A 41 -29.89 7.14 26.87
CA THR A 41 -29.07 8.02 26.03
C THR A 41 -27.96 7.21 25.38
N TRP A 42 -27.71 7.46 24.10
CA TRP A 42 -26.60 6.89 23.36
C TRP A 42 -25.65 8.01 22.97
N VAL A 43 -24.37 7.86 23.31
CA VAL A 43 -23.35 8.85 22.99
C VAL A 43 -22.34 8.23 22.03
N TYR A 44 -22.19 8.87 20.89
CA TYR A 44 -21.16 8.62 19.90
C TYR A 44 -20.08 9.68 20.07
N GLN A 45 -18.84 9.26 20.24
CA GLN A 45 -17.73 10.19 20.33
C GLN A 45 -16.78 9.94 19.18
N GLY A 46 -16.66 10.97 18.35
CA GLY A 46 -15.82 11.02 17.19
C GLY A 46 -14.44 11.59 17.49
N LEU A 47 -13.63 11.65 16.44
CA LEU A 47 -12.34 12.32 16.53
C LEU A 47 -12.51 13.84 16.60
N TRP A 48 -13.56 14.42 15.99
CA TRP A 48 -13.74 15.88 15.84
C TRP A 48 -14.95 16.44 16.59
N MET A 49 -16.00 15.65 16.72
CA MET A 49 -17.26 16.04 17.35
C MET A 49 -17.87 14.88 18.11
N ASN A 50 -18.66 15.21 19.13
CA ASN A 50 -19.41 14.27 19.94
C ASN A 50 -20.88 14.42 19.63
N CYS A 51 -21.59 13.33 19.44
CA CYS A 51 -23.02 13.32 19.20
C CYS A 51 -23.71 12.50 20.29
N ALA A 52 -24.73 13.08 20.92
CA ALA A 52 -25.58 12.40 21.89
C ALA A 52 -27.02 12.35 21.37
N GLY A 53 -27.66 11.20 21.48
CA GLY A 53 -29.08 11.04 21.22
C GLY A 53 -29.82 10.50 22.43
N ASN A 54 -31.08 10.92 22.57
CA ASN A 54 -31.96 10.49 23.66
C ASN A 54 -33.17 9.74 23.10
N ALA A 55 -33.81 8.90 23.92
CA ALA A 55 -35.04 8.17 23.55
C ALA A 55 -36.23 9.07 23.10
N LEU A 56 -36.17 10.37 23.38
CA LEU A 56 -37.12 11.39 22.93
C LEU A 56 -36.91 11.83 21.46
N GLY A 57 -35.94 11.26 20.75
CA GLY A 57 -35.63 11.59 19.35
C GLY A 57 -34.75 12.82 19.15
N SER A 58 -34.33 13.49 20.23
CA SER A 58 -33.39 14.61 20.16
C SER A 58 -31.97 14.08 19.87
N PHE A 59 -31.36 14.55 18.76
CA PHE A 59 -29.97 14.27 18.41
C PHE A 59 -29.17 15.58 18.39
N HIS A 60 -28.13 15.67 19.22
CA HIS A 60 -27.31 16.87 19.37
C HIS A 60 -25.83 16.52 19.19
N CYS A 61 -25.22 17.11 18.16
CA CYS A 61 -23.78 17.06 17.96
C CYS A 61 -23.12 18.34 18.45
N ARG A 62 -22.08 18.21 19.27
CA ARG A 62 -21.25 19.30 19.77
C ARG A 62 -19.81 19.09 19.31
N PRO A 63 -19.20 20.07 18.62
CA PRO A 63 -17.79 19.99 18.29
C PRO A 63 -16.94 20.12 19.55
N HIS A 64 -15.74 19.55 19.53
CA HIS A 64 -14.77 19.76 20.61
C HIS A 64 -14.25 21.20 20.59
N PHE A 65 -14.80 22.06 21.46
CA PHE A 65 -14.52 23.52 21.45
C PHE A 65 -13.09 23.91 21.88
N THR A 66 -12.28 23.02 22.45
CA THR A 66 -10.91 23.34 22.85
C THR A 66 -9.96 22.17 22.61
N ILE A 67 -9.00 22.38 21.70
CA ILE A 67 -7.91 21.43 21.40
C ILE A 67 -7.07 21.13 22.66
N PHE A 68 -7.02 22.06 23.62
CA PHE A 68 -6.26 21.93 24.87
C PHE A 68 -6.99 21.20 26.02
N LYS A 69 -8.32 20.99 25.93
CA LYS A 69 -9.09 20.30 27.00
C LYS A 69 -9.40 18.84 26.66
N VAL A 70 -8.89 18.34 25.53
CA VAL A 70 -9.09 16.96 25.07
C VAL A 70 -7.93 16.09 25.53
N ALA A 71 -8.19 14.82 25.86
CA ALA A 71 -7.17 13.89 26.32
C ALA A 71 -6.02 13.78 25.29
N GLY A 72 -4.76 13.81 25.75
CA GLY A 72 -3.58 13.89 24.87
C GLY A 72 -3.49 12.77 23.83
N TYR A 73 -4.01 11.57 24.13
CA TYR A 73 -4.05 10.46 23.17
C TYR A 73 -4.96 10.76 21.96
N ILE A 74 -6.05 11.51 22.13
CA ILE A 74 -6.95 11.91 21.05
C ILE A 74 -6.24 12.90 20.12
N GLN A 75 -5.45 13.81 20.68
CA GLN A 75 -4.65 14.74 19.89
C GLN A 75 -3.56 14.01 19.09
N ALA A 76 -2.89 13.02 19.68
CA ALA A 76 -1.95 12.16 18.97
C ALA A 76 -2.63 11.39 17.81
N CYS A 77 -3.81 10.82 18.06
CA CYS A 77 -4.60 10.13 17.02
C CYS A 77 -5.01 11.08 15.89
N ARG A 78 -5.44 12.32 16.20
CA ARG A 78 -5.70 13.36 15.20
C ARG A 78 -4.49 13.64 14.33
N GLY A 79 -3.32 13.85 14.95
CA GLY A 79 -2.08 14.07 14.21
C GLY A 79 -1.75 12.92 13.25
N LEU A 80 -1.85 11.67 13.73
CA LEU A 80 -1.61 10.49 12.92
C LEU A 80 -2.61 10.36 11.77
N MET A 81 -3.90 10.57 12.00
CA MET A 81 -4.92 10.48 10.95
C MET A 81 -4.76 11.60 9.90
N ILE A 82 -4.47 12.84 10.31
CA ILE A 82 -4.21 13.95 9.38
C ILE A 82 -2.96 13.67 8.54
N ALA A 83 -1.88 13.17 9.17
CA ALA A 83 -0.67 12.78 8.46
C ALA A 83 -0.93 11.62 7.49
N ALA A 84 -1.73 10.63 7.88
CA ALA A 84 -2.12 9.53 7.00
C ALA A 84 -2.91 10.04 5.78
N VAL A 85 -3.85 10.95 5.97
CA VAL A 85 -4.65 11.55 4.88
C VAL A 85 -3.78 12.40 3.96
N SER A 86 -2.89 13.24 4.50
CA SER A 86 -2.00 14.06 3.66
C SER A 86 -1.04 13.19 2.84
N LEU A 87 -0.44 12.17 3.45
CA LEU A 87 0.38 11.19 2.73
C LEU A 87 -0.44 10.43 1.68
N GLY A 88 -1.66 9.98 1.99
CA GLY A 88 -2.52 9.29 1.04
C GLY A 88 -2.92 10.14 -0.17
N PHE A 89 -3.12 11.45 0.04
CA PHE A 89 -3.37 12.42 -1.03
C PHE A 89 -2.16 12.55 -1.96
N PHE A 90 -0.96 12.78 -1.42
CA PHE A 90 0.27 12.84 -2.22
C PHE A 90 0.57 11.50 -2.90
N GLY A 91 0.35 10.39 -2.22
CA GLY A 91 0.48 9.04 -2.77
C GLY A 91 -0.43 8.81 -3.97
N SER A 92 -1.68 9.26 -3.90
CA SER A 92 -2.65 9.18 -5.00
C SER A 92 -2.19 10.00 -6.22
N ILE A 93 -1.72 11.23 -5.99
CA ILE A 93 -1.17 12.09 -7.07
C ILE A 93 0.03 11.42 -7.74
N PHE A 94 1.00 10.94 -6.95
CA PHE A 94 2.16 10.26 -7.51
C PHE A 94 1.81 8.94 -8.20
N ALA A 95 0.80 8.21 -7.73
CA ALA A 95 0.32 7.01 -8.41
C ALA A 95 -0.28 7.36 -9.80
N LEU A 96 -1.04 8.45 -9.92
CA LEU A 96 -1.57 8.92 -11.20
C LEU A 96 -0.47 9.26 -12.20
N PHE A 97 0.58 9.96 -11.77
CA PHE A 97 1.73 10.30 -12.63
C PHE A 97 2.67 9.12 -12.89
N GLY A 98 2.74 8.16 -11.97
CA GLY A 98 3.61 6.98 -12.07
C GLY A 98 3.12 5.91 -13.05
N MET A 99 1.83 5.92 -13.43
CA MET A 99 1.27 4.96 -14.37
C MET A 99 1.71 5.21 -15.81
N LYS A 100 1.99 4.13 -16.54
CA LYS A 100 2.39 4.19 -17.97
C LYS A 100 1.34 4.82 -18.90
N CYS A 101 0.09 4.87 -18.48
CA CYS A 101 -1.02 5.41 -19.28
C CYS A 101 -1.14 6.94 -19.21
N THR A 102 -0.39 7.60 -18.31
CA THR A 102 -0.35 9.06 -18.23
C THR A 102 0.67 9.59 -19.23
N LYS A 103 0.18 10.30 -20.27
CA LYS A 103 1.00 10.87 -21.37
C LYS A 103 1.86 12.06 -20.92
N VAL A 104 1.62 12.57 -19.70
CA VAL A 104 2.39 13.64 -19.07
C VAL A 104 3.59 13.02 -18.34
N GLY A 105 4.78 13.06 -18.94
CA GLY A 105 6.03 12.96 -18.19
C GLY A 105 7.07 11.96 -18.68
N GLY A 106 8.16 12.46 -19.27
CA GLY A 106 9.51 11.89 -19.19
C GLY A 106 9.77 10.45 -19.64
N SER A 107 11.00 9.99 -19.37
CA SER A 107 11.49 8.63 -19.64
C SER A 107 10.83 7.59 -18.72
N ASP A 108 10.67 6.35 -19.21
CA ASP A 108 10.09 5.23 -18.44
C ASP A 108 10.75 5.00 -17.08
N LYS A 109 12.05 5.31 -16.97
CA LYS A 109 12.81 5.23 -15.71
C LYS A 109 12.30 6.22 -14.66
N ALA A 110 11.94 7.44 -15.07
CA ALA A 110 11.40 8.46 -14.17
C ALA A 110 10.01 8.07 -13.67
N LYS A 111 9.15 7.56 -14.56
CA LYS A 111 7.82 7.04 -14.19
C LYS A 111 7.91 5.89 -13.18
N ALA A 112 8.85 4.97 -13.38
CA ALA A 112 9.10 3.87 -12.43
C ALA A 112 9.52 4.38 -11.04
N LYS A 113 10.37 5.41 -10.96
CA LYS A 113 10.77 6.00 -9.68
C LYS A 113 9.61 6.69 -8.98
N ILE A 114 8.81 7.48 -9.71
CA ILE A 114 7.63 8.17 -9.18
C ILE A 114 6.60 7.15 -8.66
N ALA A 115 6.37 6.08 -9.42
CA ALA A 115 5.43 5.04 -9.03
C ALA A 115 5.91 4.23 -7.80
N CYS A 116 7.22 4.02 -7.65
CA CYS A 116 7.80 3.39 -6.46
C CYS A 116 7.63 4.29 -5.24
N LEU A 117 7.89 5.59 -5.40
CA LEU A 117 7.69 6.60 -4.35
C LEU A 117 6.21 6.67 -3.94
N ALA A 118 5.27 6.59 -4.88
CA ALA A 118 3.85 6.51 -4.59
C ALA A 118 3.51 5.29 -3.70
N GLY A 119 4.07 4.12 -4.02
CA GLY A 119 3.87 2.90 -3.23
C GLY A 119 4.40 3.02 -1.80
N ILE A 120 5.59 3.58 -1.61
CA ILE A 120 6.18 3.83 -0.29
C ILE A 120 5.29 4.80 0.51
N VAL A 121 4.83 5.88 -0.11
CA VAL A 121 3.95 6.87 0.55
C VAL A 121 2.62 6.25 0.98
N PHE A 122 2.02 5.37 0.16
CA PHE A 122 0.81 4.63 0.56
C PHE A 122 1.05 3.68 1.74
N ILE A 123 2.20 3.00 1.79
CA ILE A 123 2.58 2.14 2.93
C ILE A 123 2.72 3.00 4.19
N LEU A 124 3.43 4.12 4.12
CA LEU A 124 3.60 5.04 5.26
C LEU A 124 2.26 5.61 5.74
N SER A 125 1.38 6.00 4.81
CA SER A 125 0.01 6.45 5.10
C SER A 125 -0.78 5.37 5.87
N GLY A 126 -0.75 4.13 5.37
CA GLY A 126 -1.44 3.01 6.01
C GLY A 126 -0.89 2.69 7.40
N LEU A 127 0.44 2.65 7.57
CA LEU A 127 1.07 2.42 8.88
C LEU A 127 0.74 3.51 9.90
N CYS A 128 0.71 4.76 9.46
CA CYS A 128 0.35 5.90 10.31
C CYS A 128 -1.09 5.78 10.84
N SER A 129 -2.05 5.49 9.95
CA SER A 129 -3.44 5.30 10.37
C SER A 129 -3.65 4.02 11.18
N MET A 130 -2.98 2.92 10.84
CA MET A 130 -3.03 1.67 11.61
C MET A 130 -2.58 1.91 13.05
N THR A 131 -1.49 2.65 13.23
CA THR A 131 -0.98 3.04 14.55
C THR A 131 -1.98 3.94 15.28
N GLY A 132 -2.54 4.95 14.61
CA GLY A 132 -3.54 5.84 15.21
C GLY A 132 -4.80 5.10 15.69
N CYS A 133 -5.36 4.23 14.86
CA CYS A 133 -6.53 3.44 15.22
C CYS A 133 -6.21 2.41 16.32
N SER A 134 -5.04 1.78 16.29
CA SER A 134 -4.61 0.80 17.29
C SER A 134 -4.36 1.44 18.65
N LEU A 135 -3.75 2.62 18.68
CA LEU A 135 -3.57 3.39 19.92
C LEU A 135 -4.91 3.77 20.53
N TYR A 136 -5.85 4.25 19.71
CA TYR A 136 -7.19 4.60 20.17
C TYR A 136 -7.93 3.37 20.73
N ALA A 137 -7.92 2.26 20.00
CA ALA A 137 -8.52 0.98 20.42
C ALA A 137 -7.91 0.45 21.72
N ASN A 138 -6.57 0.50 21.86
CA ASN A 138 -5.88 0.05 23.06
C ASN A 138 -6.32 0.88 24.28
N LYS A 139 -6.43 2.21 24.14
CA LYS A 139 -6.87 3.07 25.25
C LYS A 139 -8.30 2.75 25.70
N ILE A 140 -9.25 2.59 24.76
CA ILE A 140 -10.62 2.17 25.10
C ILE A 140 -10.62 0.83 25.84
N THR A 141 -9.84 -0.13 25.34
CA THR A 141 -9.79 -1.48 25.91
C THR A 141 -9.22 -1.45 27.33
N THR A 142 -8.14 -0.70 27.55
CA THR A 142 -7.56 -0.54 28.88
C THR A 142 -8.53 0.13 29.86
N GLU A 143 -9.29 1.13 29.41
CA GLU A 143 -10.31 1.81 30.23
C GLU A 143 -11.50 0.89 30.54
N PHE A 144 -11.87 -0.01 29.61
CA PHE A 144 -12.98 -0.94 29.79
C PHE A 144 -12.70 -2.03 30.85
N PHE A 145 -11.45 -2.51 30.92
CA PHE A 145 -11.03 -3.59 31.82
C PHE A 145 -10.47 -3.11 33.17
N ASP A 146 -10.28 -1.80 33.36
CA ASP A 146 -9.80 -1.27 34.64
C ASP A 146 -10.92 -1.32 35.70
N PRO A 147 -10.77 -2.10 36.79
CA PRO A 147 -11.78 -2.22 37.83
C PRO A 147 -11.95 -0.94 38.66
N LEU A 148 -11.00 0.00 38.61
CA LEU A 148 -11.07 1.29 39.30
C LEU A 148 -11.72 2.39 38.45
N PHE A 149 -12.09 2.10 37.20
CA PHE A 149 -12.73 3.07 36.32
C PHE A 149 -14.23 3.16 36.60
N VAL A 150 -14.62 4.19 37.37
CA VAL A 150 -16.01 4.46 37.80
C VAL A 150 -16.84 5.18 36.72
N GLU A 151 -16.20 5.62 35.63
CA GLU A 151 -16.89 6.29 34.51
C GLU A 151 -17.59 5.31 33.56
N GLN A 152 -18.46 5.85 32.69
CA GLN A 152 -19.25 5.08 31.73
C GLN A 152 -18.37 4.28 30.75
N LYS A 153 -18.64 2.98 30.62
CA LYS A 153 -17.91 2.09 29.70
C LYS A 153 -18.24 2.38 28.23
N TYR A 154 -17.19 2.39 27.40
CA TYR A 154 -17.28 2.59 25.96
C TYR A 154 -16.84 1.32 25.21
N GLU A 155 -17.51 1.05 24.11
CA GLU A 155 -17.19 0.03 23.11
C GLU A 155 -16.46 0.63 21.91
N LEU A 156 -15.75 -0.23 21.17
CA LEU A 156 -15.11 0.16 19.91
C LEU A 156 -16.18 0.52 18.87
N GLY A 157 -16.06 1.72 18.30
CA GLY A 157 -16.99 2.16 17.25
C GLY A 157 -16.62 1.67 15.85
N ALA A 158 -17.59 1.75 14.94
CA ALA A 158 -17.47 1.29 13.55
C ALA A 158 -16.30 1.95 12.78
N ALA A 159 -15.96 3.21 13.13
CA ALA A 159 -14.89 3.97 12.50
C ALA A 159 -13.53 3.29 12.60
N LEU A 160 -13.25 2.61 13.72
CA LEU A 160 -11.98 1.93 13.94
C LEU A 160 -11.81 0.76 12.97
N PHE A 161 -12.87 -0.02 12.75
CA PHE A 161 -12.85 -1.13 11.79
C PHE A 161 -12.66 -0.63 10.36
N ILE A 162 -13.32 0.47 9.98
CA ILE A 162 -13.14 1.10 8.67
C ILE A 162 -11.72 1.64 8.52
N GLY A 163 -11.16 2.24 9.57
CA GLY A 163 -9.77 2.72 9.59
C GLY A 163 -8.76 1.59 9.41
N TRP A 164 -8.95 0.46 10.09
CA TRP A 164 -8.09 -0.72 9.95
C TRP A 164 -8.19 -1.32 8.54
N ALA A 165 -9.41 -1.50 8.02
CA ALA A 165 -9.63 -1.98 6.66
C ALA A 165 -8.99 -1.05 5.62
N GLY A 166 -9.18 0.27 5.78
CA GLY A 166 -8.58 1.29 4.92
C GLY A 166 -7.05 1.28 4.97
N ALA A 167 -6.46 1.18 6.16
CA ALA A 167 -5.02 1.07 6.35
C ALA A 167 -4.45 -0.19 5.69
N SER A 168 -5.09 -1.35 5.87
CA SER A 168 -4.71 -2.60 5.21
C SER A 168 -4.76 -2.48 3.68
N LEU A 169 -5.82 -1.90 3.12
CA LEU A 169 -5.96 -1.67 1.68
C LEU A 169 -4.89 -0.73 1.13
N CYS A 170 -4.54 0.34 1.86
CA CYS A 170 -3.43 1.22 1.50
C CYS A 170 -2.08 0.49 1.50
N ILE A 171 -1.80 -0.32 2.51
CA ILE A 171 -0.55 -1.10 2.59
C ILE A 171 -0.47 -2.10 1.44
N ILE A 172 -1.53 -2.87 1.21
CA ILE A 172 -1.60 -3.85 0.12
C ILE A 172 -1.43 -3.14 -1.24
N GLY A 173 -2.14 -2.03 -1.46
CA GLY A 173 -2.01 -1.23 -2.68
C GLY A 173 -0.59 -0.71 -2.90
N GLY A 174 0.03 -0.16 -1.86
CA GLY A 174 1.40 0.33 -1.92
C GLY A 174 2.42 -0.77 -2.21
N VAL A 175 2.26 -1.94 -1.59
CA VAL A 175 3.12 -3.11 -1.82
C VAL A 175 2.99 -3.63 -3.26
N ILE A 176 1.77 -3.76 -3.79
CA ILE A 176 1.54 -4.19 -5.18
C ILE A 176 2.11 -3.15 -6.16
N PHE A 177 1.99 -1.85 -5.87
CA PHE A 177 2.63 -0.80 -6.66
C PHE A 177 4.14 -1.00 -6.72
N CYS A 178 4.81 -1.15 -5.58
CA CYS A 178 6.26 -1.37 -5.49
C CYS A 178 6.71 -2.61 -6.28
N PHE A 179 6.02 -3.75 -6.16
CA PHE A 179 6.39 -4.99 -6.86
C PHE A 179 6.14 -4.92 -8.37
N SER A 180 5.02 -4.35 -8.80
CA SER A 180 4.68 -4.22 -10.23
C SER A 180 5.74 -3.46 -11.03
N ILE A 181 6.48 -2.57 -10.37
CA ILE A 181 7.53 -1.74 -10.97
C ILE A 181 8.89 -2.44 -10.89
N SER A 182 9.16 -3.16 -9.79
CA SER A 182 10.37 -3.97 -9.65
C SER A 182 10.47 -5.00 -10.77
N ASP A 183 9.37 -5.69 -11.10
CA ASP A 183 9.34 -6.63 -12.23
C ASP A 183 9.57 -5.96 -13.59
N ASN A 184 9.16 -4.70 -13.75
CA ASN A 184 9.45 -3.93 -14.97
C ASN A 184 10.91 -3.45 -15.04
N ASN A 185 11.60 -3.30 -13.91
CA ASN A 185 13.03 -2.95 -13.87
C ASN A 185 13.93 -4.20 -13.95
N LYS A 186 13.43 -5.38 -13.53
CA LYS A 186 14.09 -6.69 -13.63
C LYS A 186 14.04 -7.30 -15.04
N THR A 187 13.52 -6.60 -16.03
CA THR A 187 13.87 -6.85 -17.44
C THR A 187 15.02 -5.94 -17.89
N PRO A 188 16.27 -6.11 -17.41
CA PRO A 188 17.38 -5.86 -18.32
C PRO A 188 17.30 -6.95 -19.40
N ARG A 189 17.70 -6.60 -20.62
CA ARG A 189 17.93 -7.55 -21.70
C ARG A 189 18.90 -8.64 -21.24
N TYR A 190 18.38 -9.74 -20.72
CA TYR A 190 19.02 -11.06 -20.77
C TYR A 190 18.18 -11.95 -21.68
N ALA A 191 17.97 -11.49 -22.91
CA ALA A 191 17.83 -12.43 -24.01
C ALA A 191 19.22 -13.02 -24.21
N TYR A 192 19.48 -14.12 -23.51
CA TYR A 192 20.54 -15.05 -23.89
C TYR A 192 20.16 -15.52 -25.30
N ASN A 193 20.84 -14.99 -26.33
CA ASN A 193 20.82 -15.61 -27.66
C ASN A 193 21.55 -16.94 -27.54
N GLY A 194 20.85 -17.95 -27.03
CA GLY A 194 21.31 -19.32 -26.89
C GLY A 194 20.59 -20.22 -27.87
N ALA A 195 21.31 -20.56 -28.94
CA ALA A 195 21.17 -21.76 -29.76
C ALA A 195 19.92 -21.94 -30.63
N THR A 196 20.04 -21.52 -31.90
CA THR A 196 19.58 -22.34 -33.03
C THR A 196 20.66 -22.38 -34.12
N SER A 197 21.58 -23.32 -34.01
CA SER A 197 22.09 -24.03 -35.19
C SER A 197 22.50 -25.44 -34.78
N VAL A 198 21.70 -26.36 -35.29
CA VAL A 198 21.79 -27.82 -35.23
C VAL A 198 23.21 -28.29 -35.57
N MET A 199 23.85 -29.00 -34.64
CA MET A 199 25.02 -29.81 -34.91
C MET A 199 24.53 -31.12 -35.54
N SER A 200 24.78 -31.31 -36.84
CA SER A 200 24.51 -32.55 -37.56
C SER A 200 25.78 -33.03 -38.22
N SER A 201 26.29 -34.19 -37.77
CA SER A 201 26.57 -35.33 -38.67
C SER A 201 27.14 -36.52 -37.89
N ARG A 202 26.45 -37.66 -38.01
CA ARG A 202 26.88 -39.01 -37.59
C ARG A 202 27.73 -39.67 -38.69
N THR A 203 28.86 -40.25 -38.25
CA THR A 203 29.38 -41.61 -38.58
C THR A 203 29.71 -42.03 -40.03
N LYS A 204 30.99 -42.39 -40.30
CA LYS A 204 31.46 -43.74 -40.77
C LYS A 204 32.97 -43.79 -41.17
N TYR A 205 33.73 -44.67 -40.50
CA TYR A 205 34.74 -45.68 -40.95
C TYR A 205 35.69 -45.41 -42.17
N HIS A 206 37.03 -45.54 -42.00
CA HIS A 206 37.90 -46.71 -42.32
C HIS A 206 39.41 -46.34 -42.55
N GLY A 207 40.35 -47.03 -41.86
CA GLY A 207 41.77 -47.30 -42.24
C GLY A 207 42.74 -46.09 -42.40
N GLY A 208 44.04 -46.10 -42.14
CA GLY A 208 45.11 -47.09 -41.95
C GLY A 208 46.43 -46.33 -42.25
N GLU A 209 47.51 -46.65 -41.53
CA GLU A 209 48.80 -45.94 -41.41
C GLU A 209 49.60 -45.77 -42.73
N ASP A 210 50.40 -44.69 -42.90
CA ASP A 210 51.89 -44.75 -43.07
C ASP A 210 52.61 -43.40 -43.36
N PHE A 211 53.92 -43.44 -43.09
CA PHE A 211 54.97 -42.42 -42.90
C PHE A 211 55.57 -41.70 -44.14
N LYS A 212 55.80 -40.36 -44.09
CA LYS A 212 57.08 -39.69 -44.49
C LYS A 212 57.10 -38.15 -44.33
N THR A 213 58.21 -37.68 -43.74
CA THR A 213 58.67 -36.30 -43.50
C THR A 213 59.04 -35.53 -44.78
N THR A 214 58.76 -34.21 -44.87
CA THR A 214 59.71 -33.09 -45.15
C THR A 214 58.97 -31.72 -45.21
N ASN A 215 59.47 -30.76 -44.44
CA ASN A 215 59.01 -29.39 -44.15
C ASN A 215 59.58 -28.34 -45.16
N PRO A 216 59.31 -27.02 -45.07
CA PRO A 216 58.02 -26.34 -45.28
C PRO A 216 58.15 -25.17 -46.30
N SER A 217 57.07 -24.75 -46.95
CA SER A 217 57.01 -23.41 -47.55
C SER A 217 55.59 -22.85 -47.52
N LYS A 218 55.53 -21.54 -47.26
CA LYS A 218 54.39 -20.79 -46.75
C LYS A 218 53.20 -20.80 -47.73
N GLN A 219 52.08 -21.25 -47.18
CA GLN A 219 50.67 -21.11 -47.54
C GLN A 219 50.33 -20.46 -48.89
N PHE A 220 49.80 -21.30 -49.77
CA PHE A 220 49.48 -21.05 -51.17
C PHE A 220 48.24 -20.18 -51.41
N ASP A 221 48.35 -19.54 -52.56
CA ASP A 221 47.51 -18.63 -53.30
C ASP A 221 46.30 -19.32 -53.99
N LYS A 222 45.26 -18.52 -54.23
CA LYS A 222 44.49 -18.36 -55.50
C LYS A 222 43.64 -19.48 -56.16
N ASN A 223 42.41 -19.05 -56.45
CA ASN A 223 41.65 -19.14 -57.73
C ASN A 223 41.17 -20.56 -58.13
N ALA A 224 40.08 -20.78 -58.88
CA ALA A 224 39.55 -20.02 -60.00
C ALA A 224 38.27 -20.71 -60.58
N TYR A 225 37.54 -19.92 -61.37
CA TYR A 225 36.68 -20.25 -62.54
C TYR A 225 35.48 -21.23 -62.46
N VAL A 226 34.39 -20.70 -63.05
CA VAL A 226 33.11 -21.27 -63.48
C VAL A 226 32.01 -21.35 -62.42
#